data_AF-A0A8I0P4V6-F1
#
_entry.id   AF-A0A8I0P4V6-F1
#
_cell.length_a   1.000
_cell.length_b   1.000
_cell.length_c   1.000
_cell.angle_alpha   90.00
_cell.angle_beta   90.00
_cell.angle_gamma   90.00
#
_symmetry.space_group_name_H-M   'P 1'
#
loop_
_entity.id
_entity.type
_entity.pdbx_description
1 polymer ?
#
loop_
_entity_poly.entity_id
_entity_poly.type
_entity_poly.pdbx_seq_one_letter_code
_entity_poly.pdbx_strand_id
1 'polypeptide(L)'
;MLQHTVPAVVDTRIWNGTDDPNLIKWLGEDTHRFDGHQLVLQTSDGDVYPEPGWTLLRWPDGDLTAMSTRAAAKRLTPTTAAPSRVQEEWIAKYGNRPAGTAHDVEVLRPPHDEIETPGLREQIADPVRRILLQWPEHNLTVEHDQVVNDITAAVLAAVLPAARITATLGRMSDADVQRVIALYEHWVKAGPPPLGTLINRWWDHRLAELHAALLNPSTKD
;
A
#
# COMPACT_ATOMS: atom_id res chain seq x y z
N MET A 1 4.52 19.38 21.67
CA MET A 1 4.41 19.14 20.21
C MET A 1 5.53 18.17 19.83
N LEU A 2 5.26 16.86 19.88
CA LEU A 2 6.16 15.89 19.27
C LEU A 2 5.77 15.85 17.79
N GLN A 3 6.60 16.44 16.93
CA GLN A 3 6.45 16.22 15.50
C GLN A 3 6.75 14.74 15.27
N HIS A 4 5.72 13.97 14.93
CA HIS A 4 5.92 12.61 14.39
C HIS A 4 6.59 12.77 13.03
N THR A 5 7.91 12.87 13.05
CA THR A 5 8.71 12.89 11.84
C THR A 5 8.59 11.51 11.23
N VAL A 6 7.85 11.42 10.12
CA VAL A 6 7.84 10.19 9.31
C VAL A 6 9.28 9.93 8.92
N PRO A 7 9.86 8.77 9.27
CA PRO A 7 11.25 8.49 8.93
C PRO A 7 11.43 8.59 7.42
N ALA A 8 12.51 9.27 7.01
CA ALA A 8 12.82 9.41 5.60
C ALA A 8 13.14 8.03 5.00
N VAL A 9 12.56 7.74 3.84
CA VAL A 9 12.89 6.54 3.06
C VAL A 9 14.35 6.66 2.63
N VAL A 10 15.14 5.60 2.86
CA VAL A 10 16.58 5.60 2.55
C VAL A 10 16.83 5.16 1.12
N ASP A 11 16.06 4.19 0.62
CA ASP A 11 16.19 3.70 -0.75
C ASP A 11 14.87 3.09 -1.25
N THR A 12 14.70 3.06 -2.57
CA THR A 12 13.53 2.49 -3.24
C THR A 12 13.91 1.65 -4.45
N ARG A 13 13.23 0.52 -4.64
CA ARG A 13 13.38 -0.34 -5.82
C ARG A 13 12.02 -0.75 -6.36
N ILE A 14 11.98 -1.11 -7.64
CA ILE A 14 10.76 -1.67 -8.24
C ILE A 14 10.94 -3.19 -8.33
N TRP A 15 9.98 -3.93 -7.78
CA TRP A 15 9.92 -5.38 -7.99
C TRP A 15 9.50 -5.65 -9.43
N ASN A 16 10.31 -6.34 -10.22
CA ASN A 16 10.03 -6.60 -11.63
C ASN A 16 9.44 -8.01 -11.89
N GLY A 17 9.23 -8.81 -10.83
CA GLY A 17 8.73 -10.18 -10.96
C GLY A 17 9.80 -11.21 -11.30
N THR A 18 11.09 -10.85 -11.24
CA THR A 18 12.20 -11.73 -11.59
C THR A 18 13.26 -11.72 -10.50
N ASP A 19 14.03 -12.79 -10.42
CA ASP A 19 15.14 -13.01 -9.49
C ASP A 19 16.39 -12.19 -9.85
N ASP A 20 16.23 -10.87 -10.05
CA ASP A 20 17.35 -9.96 -10.34
C ASP A 20 18.40 -10.02 -9.21
N PRO A 21 19.64 -10.46 -9.49
CA PRO A 21 20.69 -10.59 -8.48
C PRO A 21 21.00 -9.27 -7.78
N ASN A 22 20.85 -8.13 -8.47
CA ASN A 22 21.08 -6.83 -7.85
C ASN A 22 19.99 -6.49 -6.84
N LEU A 23 18.75 -6.87 -7.11
CA LEU A 23 17.65 -6.67 -6.20
C LEU A 23 17.73 -7.62 -5.01
N ILE A 24 18.05 -8.89 -5.24
CA ILE A 24 18.26 -9.89 -4.17
C ILE A 24 19.37 -9.43 -3.22
N LYS A 25 20.51 -8.98 -3.77
CA LYS A 25 21.59 -8.39 -2.97
C LYS A 25 21.13 -7.14 -2.22
N TRP A 26 20.29 -6.32 -2.85
CA TRP A 26 19.73 -5.13 -2.20
C TRP A 26 18.78 -5.47 -1.07
N LEU A 27 17.97 -6.54 -1.16
CA LEU A 27 17.06 -6.98 -0.11
C LEU A 27 17.82 -7.43 1.14
N GLY A 28 18.93 -8.15 0.96
CA GLY A 28 19.68 -8.78 2.04
C GLY A 28 19.19 -10.21 2.29
N GLU A 29 20.00 -11.01 2.98
CA GLU A 29 19.79 -12.47 3.09
C GLU A 29 18.59 -12.85 3.95
N ASP A 30 18.27 -12.04 4.98
CA ASP A 30 17.25 -12.40 5.99
C ASP A 30 15.88 -11.74 5.78
N THR A 31 15.74 -10.88 4.77
CA THR A 31 14.52 -10.07 4.61
C THR A 31 13.56 -10.60 3.55
N HIS A 32 13.94 -11.67 2.85
CA HIS A 32 13.15 -12.22 1.76
C HIS A 32 13.30 -13.72 1.60
N ARG A 33 12.28 -14.33 1.00
CA ARG A 33 12.32 -15.69 0.46
C ARG A 33 11.47 -15.76 -0.80
N PHE A 34 11.66 -16.83 -1.56
CA PHE A 34 10.83 -17.12 -2.71
C PHE A 34 9.94 -18.33 -2.42
N ASP A 35 8.63 -18.17 -2.65
CA ASP A 35 7.68 -19.27 -2.70
C ASP A 35 7.34 -19.53 -4.17
N GLY A 36 8.10 -20.43 -4.79
CA GLY A 36 8.13 -20.58 -6.26
C GLY A 36 8.64 -19.31 -6.94
N HIS A 37 7.79 -18.65 -7.73
CA HIS A 37 8.10 -17.37 -8.39
C HIS A 37 7.63 -16.15 -7.58
N GLN A 38 6.93 -16.36 -6.47
CA GLN A 38 6.41 -15.28 -5.66
C GLN A 38 7.48 -14.81 -4.68
N LEU A 39 7.82 -13.52 -4.74
CA LEU A 39 8.65 -12.88 -3.72
C LEU A 39 7.83 -12.72 -2.43
N VAL A 40 8.41 -13.12 -1.30
CA VAL A 40 7.88 -12.92 0.04
C VAL A 40 8.89 -12.08 0.82
N LEU A 41 8.46 -10.90 1.27
CA LEU A 41 9.25 -10.01 2.10
C LEU A 41 8.88 -10.20 3.57
N GLN A 42 9.87 -10.44 4.41
CA GLN A 42 9.71 -10.49 5.85
C GLN A 42 9.88 -9.08 6.39
N THR A 43 8.79 -8.51 6.91
CA THR A 43 8.78 -7.15 7.48
C THR A 43 8.45 -7.22 8.97
N SER A 44 8.70 -6.14 9.71
CA SER A 44 8.33 -6.08 11.13
C SER A 44 6.81 -6.25 11.39
N ASP A 45 5.98 -5.90 10.40
CA ASP A 45 4.52 -6.03 10.43
C ASP A 45 4.03 -7.40 9.89
N GLY A 46 4.94 -8.28 9.46
CA GLY A 46 4.64 -9.62 8.92
C GLY A 46 5.08 -9.83 7.47
N ASP A 47 4.68 -10.96 6.90
CA ASP A 47 5.03 -11.34 5.52
C ASP A 47 4.21 -10.53 4.49
N VAL A 48 4.89 -9.94 3.52
CA VAL A 48 4.29 -9.16 2.42
C VAL A 48 4.61 -9.82 1.08
N TYR A 49 3.62 -9.87 0.19
CA TYR A 49 3.69 -10.54 -1.11
C TYR A 49 3.58 -9.50 -2.24
N PRO A 50 4.67 -8.81 -2.60
CA PRO A 50 4.64 -7.79 -3.64
C PRO A 50 4.35 -8.38 -5.02
N GLU A 51 3.52 -7.69 -5.79
CA GLU A 51 3.30 -8.01 -7.21
C GLU A 51 4.30 -7.27 -8.10
N PRO A 52 4.63 -7.80 -9.29
CA PRO A 52 5.45 -7.08 -10.25
C PRO A 52 4.92 -5.66 -10.50
N GLY A 53 5.81 -4.67 -10.49
CA GLY A 53 5.51 -3.24 -10.57
C GLY A 53 5.40 -2.54 -9.21
N TRP A 54 5.29 -3.27 -8.10
CA TRP A 54 5.27 -2.67 -6.77
C TRP A 54 6.61 -2.01 -6.41
N THR A 55 6.53 -0.94 -5.63
CA THR A 55 7.71 -0.24 -5.09
C THR A 55 8.03 -0.81 -3.73
N LEU A 56 9.28 -1.29 -3.60
CA LEU A 56 9.89 -1.71 -2.35
C LEU A 56 10.62 -0.51 -1.75
N LEU A 57 10.41 -0.26 -0.47
CA LEU A 57 11.00 0.85 0.27
C LEU A 57 11.86 0.29 1.40
N ARG A 58 13.04 0.87 1.59
CA ARG A 58 13.92 0.58 2.72
C ARG A 58 13.95 1.75 3.69
N TRP A 59 13.70 1.45 4.95
CA TRP A 59 13.71 2.42 6.05
C TRP A 59 15.08 2.50 6.72
N PRO A 60 15.36 3.56 7.51
CA PRO A 60 16.66 3.74 8.17
C PRO A 60 17.04 2.66 9.18
N ASP A 61 16.06 2.00 9.78
CA ASP A 61 16.23 0.86 10.69
C ASP A 61 16.52 -0.46 9.95
N GLY A 62 16.48 -0.44 8.61
CA GLY A 62 16.69 -1.62 7.77
C GLY A 62 15.41 -2.37 7.43
N ASP A 63 14.25 -1.98 7.98
CA ASP A 63 12.98 -2.60 7.67
C ASP A 63 12.57 -2.33 6.21
N LEU A 64 11.77 -3.24 5.67
CA LEU A 64 11.27 -3.17 4.31
C LEU A 64 9.75 -3.01 4.31
N THR A 65 9.24 -2.29 3.32
CA THR A 65 7.80 -2.29 3.03
C THR A 65 7.61 -2.35 1.53
N ALA A 66 6.52 -2.97 1.08
CA ALA A 66 6.11 -2.94 -0.31
C ALA A 66 4.75 -2.27 -0.44
N MET A 67 4.57 -1.48 -1.50
CA MET A 67 3.28 -0.90 -1.84
C MET A 67 3.19 -0.64 -3.34
N SER A 68 1.97 -0.46 -3.83
CA SER A 68 1.77 -0.04 -5.23
C SER A 68 2.54 1.24 -5.54
N THR A 69 3.01 1.39 -6.78
CA THR A 69 3.76 2.57 -7.23
C THR A 69 3.01 3.87 -6.94
N ARG A 70 1.67 3.85 -7.06
CA ARG A 70 0.81 5.00 -6.77
C ARG A 70 0.81 5.36 -5.29
N ALA A 71 0.74 4.37 -4.40
CA ALA A 71 0.82 4.59 -2.97
C ALA A 71 2.21 5.11 -2.56
N ALA A 72 3.27 4.54 -3.15
CA ALA A 72 4.64 5.01 -2.96
C ALA A 72 4.81 6.47 -3.40
N ALA A 73 4.34 6.81 -4.61
CA ALA A 73 4.39 8.19 -5.11
C ALA A 73 3.68 9.16 -4.14
N LYS A 74 2.47 8.83 -3.68
CA LYS A 74 1.72 9.65 -2.72
C LYS A 74 2.49 9.84 -1.40
N ARG A 75 3.17 8.78 -0.92
CA ARG A 75 3.91 8.80 0.35
C ARG A 75 5.27 9.50 0.25
N LEU A 76 5.92 9.39 -0.91
CA LEU A 76 7.23 10.00 -1.19
C LEU A 76 7.13 11.45 -1.66
N THR A 77 5.94 11.91 -2.05
CA THR A 77 5.75 13.33 -2.40
C THR A 77 5.82 14.16 -1.11
N PRO A 78 6.83 15.02 -0.92
CA PRO A 78 6.90 15.86 0.27
C PRO A 78 5.68 16.79 0.30
N THR A 79 4.95 16.77 1.40
CA THR A 79 3.97 17.80 1.71
C THR A 79 4.76 19.07 2.06
N THR A 80 5.02 19.89 1.04
CA THR A 80 5.43 21.29 1.16
C THR A 80 6.79 21.55 1.84
N ALA A 81 7.89 21.24 1.14
CA ALA A 81 9.17 21.94 1.30
C ALA A 81 9.98 21.82 0.00
N ALA A 82 10.74 22.87 -0.34
CA ALA A 82 11.39 23.07 -1.64
C ALA A 82 12.24 21.86 -2.13
N PRO A 83 12.27 21.60 -3.45
CA PRO A 83 12.91 20.41 -4.02
C PRO A 83 14.43 20.41 -3.78
N SER A 84 14.98 19.23 -3.50
CA SER A 84 16.43 19.02 -3.38
C SER A 84 17.12 18.95 -4.75
N ARG A 85 18.45 19.07 -4.79
CA ARG A 85 19.27 19.04 -6.02
C ARG A 85 19.07 17.78 -6.90
N VAL A 86 18.73 16.65 -6.27
CA VAL A 86 18.39 15.39 -6.98
C VAL A 86 17.03 15.52 -7.69
N GLN A 87 16.12 16.30 -7.12
CA GLN A 87 14.81 16.60 -7.67
C GLN A 87 14.88 17.67 -8.77
N GLU A 88 15.83 18.61 -8.71
CA GLU A 88 16.17 19.51 -9.82
C GLU A 88 16.70 18.73 -11.04
N GLU A 89 17.57 17.75 -10.84
CA GLU A 89 18.02 16.87 -11.94
C GLU A 89 16.86 16.05 -12.53
N TRP A 90 15.94 15.59 -11.68
CA TRP A 90 14.77 14.84 -12.13
C TRP A 90 13.77 15.72 -12.90
N ILE A 91 13.52 16.96 -12.44
CA ILE A 91 12.67 17.96 -13.11
C ILE A 91 13.35 18.49 -14.39
N ALA A 92 14.67 18.67 -14.40
CA ALA A 92 15.40 19.05 -15.61
C ALA A 92 15.38 17.95 -16.66
N LYS A 93 15.41 16.67 -16.24
CA LYS A 93 15.44 15.53 -17.15
C LYS A 93 14.05 15.11 -17.66
N TYR A 94 13.00 15.30 -16.86
CA TYR A 94 11.66 14.78 -17.17
C TYR A 94 10.51 15.80 -17.00
N GLY A 95 10.77 16.99 -16.46
CA GLY A 95 9.75 17.96 -16.07
C GLY A 95 9.36 19.01 -17.11
N ASN A 96 10.03 19.06 -18.28
CA ASN A 96 9.74 20.06 -19.32
C ASN A 96 9.36 19.39 -20.66
N ARG A 97 8.17 18.79 -20.72
CA ARG A 97 7.51 18.49 -21.99
C ARG A 97 6.14 19.18 -22.00
N PRO A 98 5.97 20.30 -22.71
CA PRO A 98 4.72 21.04 -22.70
C PRO A 98 3.61 20.25 -23.40
N ALA A 99 2.43 20.26 -22.77
CA ALA A 99 1.19 19.77 -23.34
C ALA A 99 0.74 20.71 -24.48
N GLY A 100 0.92 20.25 -25.72
CA GLY A 100 0.09 20.58 -26.89
C GLY A 100 0.14 22.00 -27.47
N THR A 101 0.74 22.13 -28.65
CA THR A 101 0.18 22.94 -29.75
C THR A 101 0.34 22.16 -31.05
N ALA A 102 -0.78 21.92 -31.72
CA ALA A 102 -0.85 21.33 -33.05
C ALA A 102 -0.21 22.27 -34.08
N HIS A 103 0.67 21.75 -34.93
CA HIS A 103 0.69 21.90 -36.40
C HIS A 103 1.85 21.04 -36.97
N ASP A 104 1.51 20.24 -37.98
CA ASP A 104 2.37 19.57 -38.96
C ASP A 104 3.55 18.71 -38.46
N VAL A 105 3.23 17.45 -38.14
CA VAL A 105 4.09 16.34 -38.58
C VAL A 105 3.21 15.18 -39.02
N GLU A 106 3.09 15.02 -40.33
CA GLU A 106 2.59 13.82 -40.99
C GLU A 106 3.57 12.67 -40.73
N VAL A 107 3.35 11.92 -39.66
CA VAL A 107 4.03 10.65 -39.37
C VAL A 107 2.95 9.61 -39.13
N LEU A 108 2.97 8.58 -39.97
CA LEU A 108 2.18 7.35 -39.94
C LEU A 108 1.71 6.97 -38.52
N ARG A 109 0.44 7.25 -38.25
CA ARG A 109 -0.28 6.83 -37.05
C ARG A 109 -0.70 5.36 -37.23
N PRO A 110 -0.17 4.38 -36.47
CA PRO A 110 -0.84 3.09 -36.36
C PRO A 110 -2.16 3.31 -35.58
N PRO A 111 -3.23 2.54 -35.86
CA PRO A 111 -4.51 2.73 -35.20
C PRO A 111 -4.33 2.51 -33.69
N HIS A 112 -4.81 3.48 -32.90
CA HIS A 112 -4.99 3.30 -31.46
C HIS A 112 -6.13 2.29 -31.27
N ASP A 113 -5.77 1.05 -30.96
CA ASP A 113 -6.65 0.24 -30.11
C ASP A 113 -6.59 0.87 -28.71
N GLU A 114 -7.71 1.39 -28.25
CA GLU A 114 -7.94 1.65 -26.83
C GLU A 114 -7.66 0.35 -26.08
N ILE A 115 -6.59 0.31 -25.29
CA ILE A 115 -6.36 -0.79 -24.36
C ILE A 115 -7.41 -0.62 -23.26
N GLU A 116 -8.59 -1.18 -23.46
CA GLU A 116 -9.59 -1.34 -22.41
C GLU A 116 -8.93 -2.16 -21.29
N THR A 117 -8.72 -1.53 -20.13
CA THR A 117 -8.25 -2.23 -18.94
C THR A 117 -9.27 -3.34 -18.62
N PRO A 118 -8.88 -4.63 -18.63
CA PRO A 118 -9.81 -5.72 -18.38
C PRO A 118 -10.49 -5.52 -17.01
N GLY A 119 -11.81 -5.72 -16.94
CA GLY A 119 -12.55 -5.61 -15.69
C GLY A 119 -12.05 -6.62 -14.65
N LEU A 120 -12.31 -6.38 -13.36
CA LEU A 120 -11.84 -7.26 -12.26
C LEU A 120 -12.18 -8.74 -12.47
N ARG A 121 -13.35 -9.03 -13.07
CA ARG A 121 -13.75 -10.40 -13.45
C ARG A 121 -12.81 -11.02 -14.48
N GLU A 122 -12.44 -10.25 -15.50
CA GLU A 122 -11.55 -10.66 -16.58
C GLU A 122 -10.12 -10.89 -16.06
N GLN A 123 -9.65 -10.01 -15.16
CA GLN A 123 -8.35 -10.14 -14.49
C GLN A 123 -8.25 -11.41 -13.63
N ILE A 124 -9.38 -11.91 -13.11
CA ILE A 124 -9.44 -13.17 -12.34
C ILE A 124 -9.69 -14.38 -13.26
N ALA A 125 -10.50 -14.22 -14.31
CA ALA A 125 -10.81 -15.28 -15.25
C ALA A 125 -9.57 -15.73 -16.04
N ASP A 126 -8.68 -14.80 -16.40
CA ASP A 126 -7.48 -15.10 -17.19
C ASP A 126 -6.49 -16.05 -16.48
N PRO A 127 -6.12 -15.83 -15.21
CA PRO A 127 -5.35 -16.80 -14.43
C PRO A 127 -6.04 -18.15 -14.28
N VAL A 128 -7.34 -18.17 -14.01
CA VAL A 128 -8.13 -19.41 -13.84
C VAL A 128 -8.14 -20.22 -15.13
N ARG A 129 -8.37 -19.57 -16.27
CA ARG A 129 -8.30 -20.18 -17.61
C ARG A 129 -6.90 -20.73 -17.88
N ARG A 130 -5.84 -19.99 -17.55
CA ARG A 130 -4.45 -20.45 -17.72
C ARG A 130 -4.13 -21.71 -16.92
N ILE A 131 -4.62 -21.80 -15.68
CA ILE A 131 -4.42 -22.97 -14.81
C ILE A 131 -5.19 -24.17 -15.37
N LEU A 132 -6.45 -23.97 -15.77
CA LEU A 132 -7.28 -25.06 -16.30
C LEU A 132 -6.79 -25.59 -17.65
N LEU A 133 -6.17 -24.73 -18.47
CA LEU A 133 -5.53 -25.14 -19.74
C LEU A 133 -4.32 -26.05 -19.53
N GLN A 134 -3.72 -26.07 -18.34
CA GLN A 134 -2.62 -26.98 -18.02
C GLN A 134 -3.10 -28.38 -17.63
N TRP A 135 -4.43 -28.61 -17.54
CA TRP A 135 -5.03 -29.89 -17.16
C TRP A 135 -5.69 -30.60 -18.36
N PRO A 136 -5.05 -31.63 -18.93
CA PRO A 136 -5.48 -32.24 -20.19
C PRO A 136 -6.85 -32.95 -20.10
N GLU A 137 -7.30 -33.34 -18.91
CA GLU A 137 -8.57 -34.05 -18.69
C GLU A 137 -9.81 -33.11 -18.75
N HIS A 138 -9.61 -31.78 -18.71
CA HIS A 138 -10.69 -30.77 -18.66
C HIS A 138 -10.75 -29.89 -19.91
N ASN A 139 -10.17 -30.33 -21.02
CA ASN A 139 -10.04 -29.54 -22.25
C ASN A 139 -11.28 -29.59 -23.18
N LEU A 140 -12.45 -29.96 -22.64
CA LEU A 140 -13.73 -29.86 -23.35
C LEU A 140 -14.24 -28.42 -23.23
N THR A 141 -14.33 -27.71 -24.36
CA THR A 141 -14.49 -26.25 -24.42
C THR A 141 -15.72 -25.71 -23.67
N VAL A 142 -16.84 -26.44 -23.68
CA VAL A 142 -18.08 -26.01 -23.02
C VAL A 142 -18.02 -26.19 -21.49
N GLU A 143 -17.44 -27.29 -21.01
CA GLU A 143 -17.23 -27.51 -19.58
C GLU A 143 -16.13 -26.59 -19.03
N HIS A 144 -15.11 -26.32 -19.83
CA HIS A 144 -14.01 -25.43 -19.48
C HIS A 144 -14.48 -23.99 -19.19
N ASP A 145 -15.27 -23.40 -20.08
CA ASP A 145 -15.78 -22.04 -19.87
C ASP A 145 -16.76 -21.97 -18.68
N GLN A 146 -17.55 -23.03 -18.45
CA GLN A 146 -18.42 -23.10 -17.29
C GLN A 146 -17.62 -23.16 -15.98
N VAL A 147 -16.59 -24.01 -15.92
CA VAL A 147 -15.71 -24.13 -14.75
C VAL A 147 -14.93 -22.84 -14.50
N VAL A 148 -14.43 -22.17 -15.54
CA VAL A 148 -13.79 -20.84 -15.42
C VAL A 148 -14.77 -19.83 -14.83
N ASN A 149 -16.01 -19.80 -15.33
CA ASN A 149 -17.04 -18.87 -14.85
C ASN A 149 -17.41 -19.14 -13.38
N ASP A 150 -17.57 -20.40 -12.99
CA ASP A 150 -17.96 -20.81 -11.64
C ASP A 150 -16.85 -20.53 -10.62
N ILE A 151 -15.59 -20.84 -10.96
CA ILE A 151 -14.42 -20.52 -10.12
C ILE A 151 -14.24 -19.01 -10.00
N THR A 152 -14.35 -18.27 -11.11
CA THR A 152 -14.22 -16.79 -11.10
C THR A 152 -15.32 -16.17 -10.24
N ALA A 153 -16.55 -16.64 -10.33
CA ALA A 153 -17.66 -16.18 -9.51
C ALA A 153 -17.45 -16.49 -8.02
N ALA A 154 -16.96 -17.69 -7.69
CA ALA A 154 -16.66 -18.09 -6.32
C ALA A 154 -15.52 -17.24 -5.70
N VAL A 155 -14.45 -16.98 -6.46
CA VAL A 155 -13.34 -16.10 -6.04
C VAL A 155 -13.83 -14.68 -5.79
N LEU A 156 -14.61 -14.10 -6.71
CA LEU A 156 -15.21 -12.78 -6.52
C LEU A 156 -16.12 -12.73 -5.29
N ALA A 157 -16.92 -13.77 -5.06
CA ALA A 157 -17.81 -13.87 -3.92
C ALA A 157 -17.06 -13.98 -2.58
N ALA A 158 -15.85 -14.54 -2.55
CA ALA A 158 -15.03 -14.67 -1.35
C ALA A 158 -14.13 -13.45 -1.09
N VAL A 159 -13.50 -12.91 -2.14
CA VAL A 159 -12.50 -11.82 -2.04
C VAL A 159 -13.16 -10.47 -1.76
N LEU A 160 -14.33 -10.18 -2.36
CA LEU A 160 -15.00 -8.88 -2.15
C LEU A 160 -15.45 -8.66 -0.70
N PRO A 161 -16.06 -9.65 0.00
CA PRO A 161 -16.33 -9.53 1.43
C PRO A 161 -15.06 -9.38 2.27
N ALA A 162 -14.02 -10.17 2.01
CA ALA A 162 -12.76 -10.07 2.76
C ALA A 162 -12.10 -8.69 2.61
N ALA A 163 -12.03 -8.16 1.38
CA ALA A 163 -11.49 -6.82 1.12
C ALA A 163 -12.31 -5.72 1.83
N ARG A 164 -13.63 -5.85 1.90
CA ARG A 164 -14.50 -4.93 2.64
C ARG A 164 -14.29 -5.00 4.15
N ILE A 165 -14.11 -6.21 4.69
CA ILE A 165 -13.82 -6.42 6.12
C ILE A 165 -12.47 -5.79 6.46
N THR A 166 -11.42 -6.08 5.69
CA THR A 166 -10.08 -5.51 5.91
C THR A 166 -10.06 -4.00 5.78
N ALA A 167 -10.73 -3.42 4.77
CA ALA A 167 -10.86 -1.96 4.63
C ALA A 167 -11.63 -1.33 5.80
N THR A 168 -12.61 -2.05 6.36
CA THR A 168 -13.38 -1.57 7.52
C THR A 168 -12.55 -1.63 8.79
N LEU A 169 -11.83 -2.73 9.02
CA LEU A 169 -10.88 -2.86 10.14
C LEU A 169 -9.76 -1.80 10.05
N GLY A 170 -9.25 -1.54 8.85
CA GLY A 170 -8.27 -0.47 8.62
C GLY A 170 -8.81 0.91 8.99
N ARG A 171 -10.03 1.25 8.55
CA ARG A 171 -10.69 2.51 8.93
C ARG A 171 -10.97 2.61 10.43
N MET A 172 -11.32 1.51 11.08
CA MET A 172 -11.51 1.47 12.53
C MET A 172 -10.18 1.72 13.25
N SER A 173 -9.10 1.05 12.84
CA SER A 173 -7.76 1.27 13.38
C SER A 173 -7.29 2.73 13.22
N ASP A 174 -7.47 3.31 12.03
CA ASP A 174 -7.13 4.72 11.80
C ASP A 174 -7.93 5.65 12.70
N ALA A 175 -9.23 5.40 12.87
CA ALA A 175 -10.08 6.19 13.75
C ALA A 175 -9.64 6.08 15.22
N ASP A 176 -9.21 4.90 15.67
CA ASP A 176 -8.73 4.67 17.03
C ASP A 176 -7.42 5.40 17.28
N VAL A 177 -6.48 5.32 16.33
CA VAL A 177 -5.20 6.06 16.37
C VAL A 177 -5.45 7.57 16.44
N GLN A 178 -6.36 8.10 15.61
CA GLN A 178 -6.70 9.53 15.63
C GLN A 178 -7.31 9.97 16.97
N ARG A 179 -8.11 9.12 17.63
CA ARG A 179 -8.64 9.42 18.97
C ARG A 179 -7.55 9.48 20.03
N VAL A 180 -6.59 8.56 20.00
CA VAL A 180 -5.45 8.56 20.92
C VAL A 180 -4.57 9.81 20.71
N ILE A 181 -4.31 10.19 19.45
CA ILE A 181 -3.56 11.42 19.12
C ILE A 181 -4.28 12.65 19.67
N ALA A 182 -5.59 12.79 19.43
CA ALA A 182 -6.37 13.92 19.92
C ALA A 182 -6.39 14.00 21.46
N LEU A 183 -6.48 12.85 22.14
CA LEU A 183 -6.42 12.78 23.60
C LEU A 183 -5.04 13.20 24.12
N TYR A 184 -3.97 12.73 23.49
CA TYR A 184 -2.61 13.12 23.83
C TYR A 184 -2.40 14.64 23.67
N GLU A 185 -2.85 15.23 22.56
CA GLU A 185 -2.77 16.68 22.34
C GLU A 185 -3.56 17.46 23.40
N HIS A 186 -4.73 16.95 23.81
CA HIS A 186 -5.52 17.51 24.89
C HIS A 186 -4.76 17.49 26.23
N TRP A 187 -4.10 16.38 26.57
CA TRP A 187 -3.31 16.25 27.80
C TRP A 187 -2.10 17.20 27.81
N VAL A 188 -1.41 17.30 26.67
CA VAL A 188 -0.28 18.23 26.51
C VAL A 188 -0.74 19.67 26.72
N LYS A 189 -1.91 20.04 26.17
CA LYS A 189 -2.49 21.38 26.36
C LYS A 189 -2.92 21.64 27.81
N ALA A 190 -3.46 20.63 28.49
CA ALA A 190 -3.86 20.74 29.90
C ALA A 190 -2.67 20.90 30.85
N GLY A 191 -1.49 20.39 30.46
CA GLY A 191 -0.25 20.56 31.22
C GLY A 191 -0.17 19.67 32.47
N PRO A 192 0.81 19.94 33.35
CA PRO A 192 1.03 19.16 34.57
C PRO A 192 -0.12 19.31 35.58
N PRO A 193 -0.25 18.39 36.55
CA PRO A 193 -1.25 18.52 37.61
C PRO A 193 -1.12 19.85 38.36
N PRO A 194 -2.24 20.51 38.73
CA PRO A 194 -2.21 21.67 39.62
C PRO A 194 -1.50 21.35 40.94
N LEU A 195 -0.81 22.34 41.50
CA LEU A 195 -0.14 22.21 42.79
C LEU A 195 -1.14 21.74 43.87
N GLY A 196 -0.72 20.74 44.67
CA GLY A 196 -1.57 20.10 45.69
C GLY A 196 -2.38 18.91 45.18
N THR A 197 -2.41 18.63 43.88
CA THR A 197 -3.02 17.41 43.34
C THR A 197 -2.09 16.21 43.57
N LEU A 198 -2.64 15.11 44.11
CA LEU A 198 -1.90 13.86 44.21
C LEU A 198 -1.60 13.31 42.82
N ILE A 199 -0.32 13.14 42.49
CA ILE A 199 0.12 12.71 41.15
C ILE A 199 -0.49 11.36 40.72
N ASN A 200 -0.71 10.45 41.66
CA ASN A 200 -1.34 9.16 41.38
C ASN A 200 -2.80 9.33 40.96
N ARG A 201 -3.57 10.19 41.63
CA ARG A 201 -4.97 10.48 41.27
C ARG A 201 -5.09 11.17 39.92
N TRP A 202 -4.12 12.02 39.60
CA TRP A 202 -4.04 12.67 38.31
C TRP A 202 -3.77 11.64 37.19
N TRP A 203 -2.83 10.71 37.39
CA TRP A 203 -2.56 9.63 36.44
C TRP A 203 -3.72 8.65 36.30
N ASP A 204 -4.39 8.26 37.40
CA ASP A 204 -5.57 7.39 37.36
C ASP A 204 -6.65 7.97 36.43
N HIS A 205 -6.88 9.28 36.50
CA HIS A 205 -7.86 9.98 35.65
C HIS A 205 -7.46 9.93 34.17
N ARG A 206 -6.18 10.15 33.86
CA ARG A 206 -5.65 10.08 32.50
C ARG A 206 -5.73 8.66 31.94
N LEU A 207 -5.38 7.65 32.73
CA LEU A 207 -5.52 6.25 32.31
C LEU A 207 -6.98 5.87 32.03
N ALA A 208 -7.93 6.37 32.82
CA ALA A 208 -9.35 6.17 32.57
C ALA A 208 -9.82 6.84 31.25
N GLU A 209 -9.35 8.06 30.96
CA GLU A 209 -9.62 8.75 29.69
C GLU A 209 -9.04 8.00 28.47
N LEU A 210 -7.82 7.46 28.59
CA LEU A 210 -7.21 6.64 27.53
C LEU A 210 -7.99 5.34 27.30
N HIS A 211 -8.35 4.66 28.37
CA HIS A 211 -9.17 3.46 28.29
C HIS A 211 -10.51 3.74 27.60
N ALA A 212 -11.16 4.86 27.91
CA ALA A 212 -12.40 5.27 27.24
C ALA A 212 -12.20 5.59 25.75
N ALA A 213 -11.07 6.19 25.37
CA ALA A 213 -10.76 6.48 23.97
C ALA A 213 -10.52 5.21 23.13
N LEU A 214 -9.93 4.18 23.74
CA LEU A 214 -9.66 2.88 23.11
C LEU A 214 -10.92 2.02 22.95
N LEU A 215 -11.86 2.08 23.90
CA LEU A 215 -13.04 1.21 23.88
C LEU A 215 -14.25 1.76 23.10
N ASN A 216 -14.29 3.06 22.79
CA ASN A 216 -15.47 3.66 22.16
C ASN A 216 -15.31 3.90 20.65
N PRO A 217 -15.97 3.11 19.77
CA PRO A 217 -16.23 3.51 18.40
C PRO A 217 -17.38 4.54 18.39
N SER A 218 -17.05 5.80 18.67
CA SER A 218 -17.91 6.98 18.47
C SER A 218 -19.41 6.83 18.81
N THR A 219 -19.79 6.94 20.07
CA THR A 219 -21.09 7.57 20.39
C THR A 219 -20.95 9.07 20.17
N LYS A 220 -21.33 9.52 18.97
CA LYS A 220 -21.79 10.89 18.75
C LYS A 220 -23.30 10.81 18.55
N ASP A 221 -24.04 11.32 19.54
CA ASP A 221 -25.40 11.86 19.35
C ASP A 221 -25.38 13.03 18.36
#